data_AF-A0AAV6HUY5-F1
#
_entry.id   AF-A0AAV6HUY5-F1
#
_cell.length_a   1.000
_cell.length_b   1.000
_cell.length_c   1.000
_cell.angle_alpha   90.00
_cell.angle_beta   90.00
_cell.angle_gamma   90.00
#
_symmetry.space_group_name_H-M   'P 1'
#
loop_
_entity.id
_entity.type
_entity.pdbx_description
1 polymer ?
#
loop_
_entity_poly.entity_id
_entity_poly.type
_entity_poly.pdbx_seq_one_letter_code
_entity_poly.pdbx_strand_id
1 'polypeptide(L)'
;MRSVFSNSRNYHHLTEEAAMTTADSIGSPTRLQGKLFAMVVCFILGLGSLVAWSSMLTISDYYYKLFPKYHPARVLTLVYQPFALGTIAILAHTEAKSDTRQRNITGYILFFLSTLALLVLDLATSGKGGIGNYIGICVIVAAFGVADAHVEGGMVGDLSLMCPDFMQSFLAGLAAAGALSSALRLITKAAFEKSANGLRKGVMLFLAISTFFEFLCIFLYAYIFPKLPIVKYYRTKAASEGSKTVSADLAAAGIQTEGSKGGEDDDQQQQILSKKQLLFQNIDYALDLYALVLIAMYNVWDLISRYIPVVECLKIKSRKGLMLAVLSRFLLIPAFYFTAKYGSQGWMIALVSFLGLTNGYLTVCVLTEAPKGYKGPEQNALGNLMVLFLLGGIFSGVALDWLWLIGSHEQF
;
A
#
# COMPACT_ATOMS: atom_id res chain seq x y z
N MET A 1 -49.23 -9.67 3.57
CA MET A 1 -47.79 -9.45 3.26
C MET A 1 -46.96 -8.83 4.38
N ARG A 2 -47.52 -8.18 5.43
CA ARG A 2 -46.71 -7.64 6.55
C ARG A 2 -46.50 -8.59 7.75
N SER A 3 -47.25 -9.68 7.90
CA SER A 3 -47.04 -10.62 9.03
C SER A 3 -45.99 -11.71 8.76
N VAL A 4 -45.69 -12.01 7.48
CA VAL A 4 -44.68 -13.03 7.10
C VAL A 4 -43.25 -12.50 7.27
N PHE A 5 -43.03 -11.19 7.06
CA PHE A 5 -41.72 -10.55 7.25
C PHE A 5 -41.35 -10.29 8.72
N SER A 6 -42.33 -10.25 9.64
CA SER A 6 -42.08 -10.09 11.08
C SER A 6 -41.53 -11.38 11.69
N ASN A 7 -42.11 -12.53 11.31
CA ASN A 7 -41.64 -13.83 11.82
C ASN A 7 -40.23 -14.19 11.33
N SER A 8 -39.88 -13.91 10.07
CA SER A 8 -38.53 -14.20 9.54
C SER A 8 -37.43 -13.44 10.29
N ARG A 9 -37.70 -12.20 10.74
CA ARG A 9 -36.73 -11.39 11.47
C ARG A 9 -36.52 -11.89 12.91
N ASN A 10 -37.57 -12.39 13.56
CA ASN A 10 -37.46 -13.02 14.89
C ASN A 10 -36.80 -14.40 14.84
N TYR A 11 -37.01 -15.20 13.79
CA TYR A 11 -36.30 -16.47 13.61
C TYR A 11 -34.80 -16.27 13.34
N HIS A 12 -34.41 -15.25 12.56
CA HIS A 12 -33.01 -14.90 12.36
C HIS A 12 -32.34 -14.43 13.66
N HIS A 13 -33.01 -13.59 14.45
CA HIS A 13 -32.46 -13.10 15.71
C HIS A 13 -32.30 -14.22 16.75
N LEU A 14 -33.25 -15.15 16.84
CA LEU A 14 -33.19 -16.30 17.76
C LEU A 14 -32.18 -17.38 17.32
N THR A 15 -31.91 -17.50 16.01
CA THR A 15 -30.85 -18.39 15.50
C THR A 15 -29.47 -17.76 15.61
N GLU A 16 -29.34 -16.44 15.50
CA GLU A 16 -28.09 -15.72 15.82
C GLU A 16 -27.77 -15.74 17.32
N GLU A 17 -28.76 -15.55 18.20
CA GLU A 17 -28.54 -15.64 19.66
C GLU A 17 -28.22 -17.08 20.11
N ALA A 18 -28.85 -18.10 19.51
CA ALA A 18 -28.55 -19.50 19.76
C ALA A 18 -27.20 -19.94 19.16
N ALA A 19 -26.80 -19.39 18.01
CA ALA A 19 -25.48 -19.62 17.41
C ALA A 19 -24.36 -18.88 18.15
N MET A 20 -24.63 -17.69 18.68
CA MET A 20 -23.69 -16.89 19.47
C MET A 20 -23.45 -17.52 20.86
N THR A 21 -24.49 -18.10 21.48
CA THR A 21 -24.36 -18.81 22.77
C THR A 21 -23.74 -20.21 22.67
N THR A 22 -23.80 -20.85 21.50
CA THR A 22 -23.12 -22.15 21.26
C THR A 22 -21.70 -22.01 20.72
N ALA A 23 -21.34 -20.89 20.08
CA ALA A 23 -19.98 -20.61 19.64
C ALA A 23 -19.04 -20.20 20.79
N ASP A 24 -19.56 -19.49 21.80
CA ASP A 24 -18.75 -19.03 22.94
C ASP A 24 -18.59 -20.07 24.08
N SER A 25 -19.31 -21.20 24.03
CA SER A 25 -19.31 -22.21 25.10
C SER A 25 -18.58 -23.52 24.76
N ILE A 26 -17.99 -23.70 23.57
CA ILE A 26 -17.28 -24.94 23.17
C ILE A 26 -15.97 -24.65 22.40
N GLY A 27 -15.01 -23.96 23.02
CA GLY A 27 -13.68 -23.72 22.44
C GLY A 27 -12.54 -23.85 23.45
N SER A 28 -11.85 -25.00 23.46
CA SER A 28 -10.82 -25.35 24.45
C SER A 28 -9.57 -24.43 24.50
N PRO A 29 -8.89 -24.33 25.66
CA PRO A 29 -7.65 -23.53 25.85
C PRO A 29 -6.46 -23.98 24.99
N THR A 30 -6.51 -25.17 24.37
CA THR A 30 -5.50 -25.68 23.44
C THR A 30 -5.48 -24.98 22.07
N ARG A 31 -6.58 -24.32 21.65
CA ARG A 31 -6.66 -23.60 20.36
C ARG A 31 -5.89 -22.27 20.32
N LEU A 32 -5.62 -21.64 21.48
CA LEU A 32 -4.86 -20.39 21.57
C LEU A 32 -3.35 -20.59 21.77
N GLN A 33 -2.88 -21.83 21.93
CA GLN A 33 -1.48 -22.09 22.24
C GLN A 33 -0.58 -21.66 21.08
N GLY A 34 0.28 -20.67 21.35
CA GLY A 34 1.20 -20.11 20.37
C GLY A 34 0.63 -19.01 19.49
N LYS A 35 -0.59 -18.48 19.74
CA LYS A 35 -1.15 -17.33 19.00
C LYS A 35 -0.23 -16.11 19.05
N LEU A 36 0.23 -15.73 20.24
CA LEU A 36 1.17 -14.62 20.41
C LEU A 36 2.49 -14.87 19.65
N PHE A 37 3.01 -16.09 19.71
CA PHE A 37 4.23 -16.45 19.01
C PHE A 37 4.04 -16.39 17.48
N ALA A 38 2.90 -16.85 16.96
CA ALA A 38 2.54 -16.71 15.55
C ALA A 38 2.42 -15.23 15.13
N MET A 39 1.83 -14.38 15.96
CA MET A 39 1.76 -12.93 15.74
C MET A 39 3.17 -12.30 15.66
N VAL A 40 4.07 -12.67 16.56
CA VAL A 40 5.48 -12.21 16.53
C VAL A 40 6.17 -12.67 15.26
N VAL A 41 5.97 -13.93 14.83
CA VAL A 41 6.50 -14.43 13.55
C VAL A 41 5.93 -13.64 12.37
N CYS A 42 4.62 -13.41 12.32
CA CYS A 42 3.98 -12.59 11.29
C CYS A 42 4.55 -11.16 11.25
N PHE A 43 4.78 -10.54 12.41
CA PHE A 43 5.40 -9.23 12.50
C PHE A 43 6.82 -9.22 11.91
N ILE A 44 7.66 -10.21 12.25
CA ILE A 44 9.02 -10.31 11.68
C ILE A 44 8.98 -10.57 10.18
N LEU A 45 8.06 -11.42 9.70
CA LEU A 45 7.85 -11.69 8.28
C LEU A 45 7.42 -10.43 7.51
N GLY A 46 6.52 -9.64 8.09
CA GLY A 46 6.11 -8.35 7.54
C GLY A 46 7.24 -7.33 7.52
N LEU A 47 8.01 -7.25 8.61
CA LEU A 47 9.21 -6.42 8.68
C LEU A 47 10.20 -6.77 7.56
N GLY A 48 10.51 -8.06 7.36
CA GLY A 48 11.42 -8.52 6.31
C GLY A 48 10.92 -8.20 4.90
N SER A 49 9.61 -8.26 4.64
CA SER A 49 9.08 -7.96 3.31
C SER A 49 9.41 -6.54 2.81
N LEU A 50 9.69 -5.59 3.72
CA LEU A 50 9.96 -4.21 3.35
C LEU A 50 11.33 -3.68 3.84
N VAL A 51 12.05 -4.39 4.72
CA VAL A 51 13.38 -3.96 5.22
C VAL A 51 14.40 -3.88 4.09
N ALA A 52 14.45 -4.85 3.17
CA ALA A 52 15.35 -4.81 2.03
C ALA A 52 15.17 -3.54 1.16
N TRP A 53 13.93 -3.26 0.76
CA TRP A 53 13.59 -2.09 -0.06
C TRP A 53 13.78 -0.78 0.70
N SER A 54 13.33 -0.72 1.95
CA SER A 54 13.50 0.46 2.82
C SER A 54 14.98 0.79 2.98
N SER A 55 15.81 -0.24 3.23
CA SER A 55 17.25 -0.07 3.38
C SER A 55 17.91 0.50 2.12
N MET A 56 17.47 0.04 0.94
CA MET A 56 17.93 0.57 -0.35
C MET A 56 17.68 2.07 -0.51
N LEU A 57 16.48 2.53 -0.15
CA LEU A 57 16.13 3.96 -0.20
C LEU A 57 16.88 4.78 0.86
N THR A 58 17.05 4.22 2.05
CA THR A 58 17.71 4.90 3.18
C THR A 58 19.21 5.13 2.94
N ILE A 59 19.88 4.30 2.14
CA ILE A 59 21.29 4.51 1.72
C ILE A 59 21.44 5.37 0.47
N SER A 60 20.39 6.09 0.05
CA SER A 60 20.41 6.95 -1.14
C SER A 60 21.54 7.98 -1.11
N ASP A 61 21.93 8.47 0.06
CA ASP A 61 23.08 9.38 0.24
C ASP A 61 24.40 8.78 -0.25
N TYR A 62 24.59 7.46 -0.08
CA TYR A 62 25.73 6.74 -0.64
C TYR A 62 25.64 6.61 -2.16
N TYR A 63 24.45 6.30 -2.69
CA TYR A 63 24.26 6.20 -4.14
C TYR A 63 24.39 7.54 -4.86
N TYR A 64 23.94 8.66 -4.27
CA TYR A 64 24.18 9.98 -4.84
C TYR A 64 25.67 10.34 -4.88
N LYS A 65 26.47 9.83 -3.94
CA LYS A 65 27.93 9.97 -3.98
C LYS A 65 28.58 9.13 -5.09
N LEU A 66 28.10 7.91 -5.30
CA LEU A 66 28.58 7.00 -6.36
C LEU A 66 28.18 7.45 -7.78
N PHE A 67 26.96 7.97 -7.91
CA PHE A 67 26.28 8.23 -9.18
C PHE A 67 25.77 9.69 -9.26
N PRO A 68 26.65 10.70 -9.17
CA PRO A 68 26.25 12.11 -9.05
C PRO A 68 25.51 12.65 -10.28
N LYS A 69 25.66 12.02 -11.44
CA LYS A 69 24.98 12.38 -12.70
C LYS A 69 23.58 11.77 -12.83
N TYR A 70 23.16 10.94 -11.88
CA TYR A 70 21.89 10.22 -11.91
C TYR A 70 21.00 10.63 -10.72
N HIS A 71 19.74 10.21 -10.75
CA HIS A 71 18.82 10.35 -9.62
C HIS A 71 18.43 8.98 -9.04
N PRO A 72 19.32 8.28 -8.30
CA PRO A 72 19.09 6.92 -7.81
C PRO A 72 17.73 6.74 -7.13
N ALA A 73 17.36 7.58 -6.16
CA ALA A 73 16.10 7.43 -5.44
C ALA A 73 14.84 7.46 -6.35
N ARG A 74 14.89 8.18 -7.46
CA ARG A 74 13.76 8.27 -8.42
C ARG A 74 13.78 7.10 -9.39
N VAL A 75 14.93 6.85 -10.01
CA VAL A 75 15.09 5.80 -11.03
C VAL A 75 14.86 4.42 -10.44
N LEU A 76 15.42 4.14 -9.26
CA LEU A 76 15.26 2.83 -8.62
C LEU A 76 13.79 2.55 -8.29
N THR A 77 13.04 3.55 -7.80
CA THR A 77 11.59 3.43 -7.58
C THR A 77 10.84 3.18 -8.89
N LEU A 78 11.21 3.89 -9.97
CA LEU A 78 10.63 3.67 -11.31
C LEU A 78 10.96 2.30 -11.89
N VAL A 79 12.05 1.67 -11.47
CA VAL A 79 12.40 0.29 -11.86
C VAL A 79 11.66 -0.71 -10.97
N TYR A 80 11.57 -0.48 -9.67
CA TYR A 80 10.88 -1.36 -8.72
C TYR A 80 9.39 -1.53 -9.07
N GLN A 81 8.68 -0.41 -9.24
CA GLN A 81 7.22 -0.39 -9.27
C GLN A 81 6.61 -1.19 -10.43
N PRO A 82 7.09 -1.10 -11.68
CA PRO A 82 6.51 -1.86 -12.79
C PRO A 82 6.69 -3.38 -12.62
N PHE A 83 7.81 -3.82 -12.04
CA PHE A 83 8.05 -5.24 -11.80
C PHE A 83 7.18 -5.75 -10.64
N ALA A 84 7.00 -4.97 -9.58
CA ALA A 84 6.05 -5.29 -8.52
C ALA A 84 4.62 -5.39 -9.05
N LEU A 85 4.12 -4.34 -9.72
CA LEU A 85 2.76 -4.28 -10.28
C LEU A 85 2.50 -5.34 -11.35
N GLY A 86 3.44 -5.54 -12.27
CA GLY A 86 3.32 -6.55 -13.31
C GLY A 86 3.28 -7.96 -12.73
N THR A 87 4.15 -8.25 -11.77
CA THR A 87 4.21 -9.56 -11.11
C THR A 87 2.95 -9.83 -10.31
N ILE A 88 2.48 -8.88 -9.48
CA ILE A 88 1.26 -9.10 -8.69
C ILE A 88 0.02 -9.24 -9.59
N ALA A 89 -0.06 -8.52 -10.71
CA ALA A 89 -1.15 -8.68 -11.67
C ALA A 89 -1.15 -10.10 -12.29
N ILE A 90 0.01 -10.62 -12.69
CA ILE A 90 0.15 -11.98 -13.22
C ILE A 90 -0.22 -13.02 -12.17
N LEU A 91 0.26 -12.85 -10.93
CA LEU A 91 -0.03 -13.74 -9.82
C LEU A 91 -1.52 -13.72 -9.47
N ALA A 92 -2.14 -12.55 -9.38
CA ALA A 92 -3.58 -12.40 -9.15
C ALA A 92 -4.41 -13.07 -10.26
N HIS A 93 -3.93 -13.08 -11.51
CA HIS A 93 -4.57 -13.82 -12.59
C HIS A 93 -4.35 -15.34 -12.54
N THR A 94 -3.28 -15.83 -11.93
CA THR A 94 -2.90 -17.26 -11.91
C THR A 94 -3.15 -17.95 -10.56
N GLU A 95 -3.54 -17.19 -9.53
CA GLU A 95 -3.55 -17.57 -8.11
C GLU A 95 -4.18 -18.91 -7.77
N ALA A 96 -5.33 -19.26 -8.37
CA ALA A 96 -6.04 -20.51 -8.08
C ALA A 96 -5.24 -21.79 -8.40
N LYS A 97 -4.10 -21.68 -9.09
CA LYS A 97 -3.22 -22.80 -9.46
C LYS A 97 -1.86 -22.80 -8.76
N SER A 98 -1.50 -21.76 -8.00
CA SER A 98 -0.17 -21.61 -7.42
C SER A 98 -0.21 -21.74 -5.89
N ASP A 99 0.58 -22.65 -5.33
CA ASP A 99 0.77 -22.76 -3.88
C ASP A 99 1.33 -21.44 -3.30
N THR A 100 0.72 -20.96 -2.22
CA THR A 100 1.14 -19.74 -1.51
C THR A 100 2.50 -19.94 -0.85
N ARG A 101 2.79 -21.14 -0.34
CA ARG A 101 4.11 -21.49 0.21
C ARG A 101 5.25 -21.24 -0.77
N GLN A 102 5.09 -21.71 -2.01
CA GLN A 102 6.13 -21.58 -3.04
C GLN A 102 6.35 -20.11 -3.40
N ARG A 103 5.27 -19.33 -3.49
CA ARG A 103 5.35 -17.88 -3.71
C ARG A 103 6.16 -17.20 -2.60
N ASN A 104 5.79 -17.42 -1.35
CA ASN A 104 6.43 -16.77 -0.20
C ASN A 104 7.90 -17.18 -0.01
N ILE A 105 8.23 -18.47 -0.12
CA ILE A 105 9.63 -18.93 -0.03
C ILE A 105 10.46 -18.35 -1.18
N THR A 106 9.93 -18.37 -2.42
CA THR A 106 10.63 -17.80 -3.58
C THR A 106 10.87 -16.31 -3.39
N GLY A 107 9.89 -15.55 -2.92
CA GLY A 107 10.04 -14.12 -2.68
C GLY A 107 11.05 -13.80 -1.57
N TYR A 108 11.01 -14.49 -0.42
CA TYR A 108 12.02 -14.28 0.63
C TYR A 108 13.44 -14.70 0.19
N ILE A 109 13.58 -15.77 -0.59
CA ILE A 109 14.86 -16.15 -1.20
C ILE A 109 15.35 -15.05 -2.16
N LEU A 110 14.46 -14.49 -2.99
CA LEU A 110 14.80 -13.39 -3.89
C LEU A 110 15.21 -12.13 -3.13
N PHE A 111 14.55 -11.79 -2.02
CA PHE A 111 14.95 -10.68 -1.15
C PHE A 111 16.36 -10.91 -0.57
N PHE A 112 16.63 -12.09 -0.04
CA PHE A 112 17.95 -12.46 0.48
C PHE A 112 19.04 -12.41 -0.59
N LEU A 113 18.81 -13.03 -1.76
CA LEU A 113 19.79 -13.04 -2.84
C LEU A 113 20.03 -11.64 -3.40
N SER A 114 18.99 -10.81 -3.48
CA SER A 114 19.09 -9.43 -4.00
C SER A 114 19.84 -8.52 -3.02
N THR A 115 19.55 -8.60 -1.72
CA THR A 115 20.31 -7.86 -0.68
C THR A 115 21.77 -8.31 -0.63
N LEU A 116 22.03 -9.62 -0.71
CA LEU A 116 23.38 -10.18 -0.82
C LEU A 116 24.09 -9.72 -2.09
N ALA A 117 23.38 -9.67 -3.23
CA ALA A 117 23.93 -9.19 -4.49
C ALA A 117 24.36 -7.71 -4.41
N LEU A 118 23.64 -6.86 -3.67
CA LEU A 118 24.09 -5.48 -3.42
C LEU A 118 25.41 -5.44 -2.65
N LEU A 119 25.56 -6.26 -1.60
CA LEU A 119 26.80 -6.38 -0.83
C LEU A 119 27.96 -6.86 -1.72
N VAL A 120 27.73 -7.92 -2.50
CA VAL A 120 28.73 -8.49 -3.41
C VAL A 120 29.11 -7.48 -4.49
N LEU A 121 28.13 -6.76 -5.05
CA LEU A 121 28.38 -5.73 -6.06
C LEU A 121 29.24 -4.59 -5.50
N ASP A 122 28.95 -4.11 -4.28
CA ASP A 122 29.78 -3.10 -3.63
C ASP A 122 31.21 -3.60 -3.40
N LEU A 123 31.37 -4.82 -2.87
CA LEU A 123 32.66 -5.44 -2.62
C LEU A 123 33.47 -5.62 -3.91
N ALA A 124 32.86 -6.22 -4.93
CA ALA A 124 33.49 -6.51 -6.22
C ALA A 124 33.90 -5.23 -6.96
N THR A 125 33.08 -4.17 -6.85
CA THR A 125 33.36 -2.88 -7.50
C THR A 125 34.23 -1.97 -6.64
N SER A 126 34.52 -2.36 -5.38
CA SER A 126 35.15 -1.51 -4.37
C SER A 126 34.42 -0.18 -4.15
N GLY A 127 33.09 -0.16 -4.31
CA GLY A 127 32.29 1.05 -4.24
C GLY A 127 32.68 2.07 -5.32
N LYS A 128 33.00 1.61 -6.53
CA LYS A 128 33.19 2.49 -7.69
C LYS A 128 31.84 2.75 -8.35
N GLY A 129 31.62 4.01 -8.75
CA GLY A 129 30.48 4.37 -9.59
C GLY A 129 30.64 3.85 -11.03
N GLY A 130 29.80 4.36 -11.93
CA GLY A 130 29.84 4.03 -13.35
C GLY A 130 28.56 3.37 -13.84
N ILE A 131 28.31 3.48 -15.15
CA ILE A 131 27.04 3.07 -15.74
C ILE A 131 26.77 1.57 -15.60
N GLY A 132 27.79 0.72 -15.73
CA GLY A 132 27.64 -0.74 -15.56
C GLY A 132 27.19 -1.13 -14.15
N ASN A 133 27.80 -0.55 -13.12
CA ASN A 133 27.45 -0.80 -11.72
C ASN A 133 26.04 -0.27 -11.41
N TYR A 134 25.68 0.89 -11.98
CA TYR A 134 24.34 1.45 -11.85
C TYR A 134 23.26 0.57 -12.48
N ILE A 135 23.52 0.03 -13.69
CA ILE A 135 22.64 -0.95 -14.34
C ILE A 135 22.53 -2.22 -13.49
N GLY A 136 23.64 -2.70 -12.92
CA GLY A 136 23.62 -3.84 -11.99
C GLY A 136 22.69 -3.60 -10.79
N ILE A 137 22.74 -2.42 -10.19
CA ILE A 137 21.82 -2.02 -9.11
C ILE A 137 20.36 -2.01 -9.62
N CYS A 138 20.09 -1.46 -10.80
CA CYS A 138 18.74 -1.46 -11.36
C CYS A 138 18.18 -2.88 -11.57
N VAL A 139 19.00 -3.82 -12.05
CA VAL A 139 18.59 -5.23 -12.22
C VAL A 139 18.25 -5.85 -10.85
N ILE A 140 19.06 -5.60 -9.82
CA ILE A 140 18.79 -6.06 -8.46
C ILE A 140 17.48 -5.45 -7.92
N VAL A 141 17.21 -4.17 -8.21
CA VAL A 141 15.97 -3.51 -7.80
C VAL A 141 14.74 -4.05 -8.52
N ALA A 142 14.86 -4.43 -9.80
CA ALA A 142 13.79 -5.15 -10.48
C ALA A 142 13.48 -6.49 -9.79
N ALA A 143 14.52 -7.22 -9.34
CA ALA A 143 14.35 -8.45 -8.58
C ALA A 143 13.66 -8.21 -7.22
N PHE A 144 13.93 -7.09 -6.54
CA PHE A 144 13.18 -6.70 -5.34
C PHE A 144 11.69 -6.48 -5.63
N GLY A 145 11.33 -5.82 -6.74
CA GLY A 145 9.92 -5.65 -7.10
C GLY A 145 9.22 -7.00 -7.33
N VAL A 146 9.89 -7.96 -7.98
CA VAL A 146 9.37 -9.33 -8.14
C VAL A 146 9.23 -10.03 -6.79
N ALA A 147 10.24 -9.93 -5.91
CA ALA A 147 10.23 -10.53 -4.57
C ALA A 147 9.08 -10.02 -3.71
N ASP A 148 8.86 -8.70 -3.73
CA ASP A 148 7.80 -8.02 -3.00
C ASP A 148 6.42 -8.51 -3.42
N ALA A 149 6.13 -8.53 -4.72
CA ALA A 149 4.86 -9.05 -5.25
C ALA A 149 4.59 -10.51 -4.86
N HIS A 150 5.63 -11.34 -4.75
CA HIS A 150 5.49 -12.73 -4.31
C HIS A 150 5.14 -12.83 -2.82
N VAL A 151 5.87 -12.09 -1.97
CA VAL A 151 5.72 -12.14 -0.51
C VAL A 151 4.47 -11.39 -0.07
N GLU A 152 4.26 -10.15 -0.49
CA GLU A 152 3.09 -9.37 -0.08
C GLU A 152 1.80 -10.05 -0.55
N GLY A 153 1.71 -10.38 -1.83
CA GLY A 153 0.54 -11.09 -2.36
C GLY A 153 0.34 -12.49 -1.77
N GLY A 154 1.43 -13.23 -1.51
CA GLY A 154 1.35 -14.59 -0.97
C GLY A 154 1.05 -14.63 0.53
N MET A 155 1.63 -13.73 1.33
CA MET A 155 1.38 -13.62 2.77
C MET A 155 -0.01 -13.05 3.03
N VAL A 156 -0.43 -12.00 2.32
CA VAL A 156 -1.79 -11.45 2.47
C VAL A 156 -2.83 -12.51 2.08
N GLY A 157 -2.59 -13.27 1.00
CA GLY A 157 -3.43 -14.40 0.64
C GLY A 157 -3.51 -15.48 1.73
N ASP A 158 -2.36 -15.98 2.21
CA ASP A 158 -2.28 -17.04 3.23
C ASP A 158 -2.87 -16.61 4.59
N LEU A 159 -2.56 -15.39 5.05
CA LEU A 159 -3.05 -14.88 6.34
C LEU A 159 -4.55 -14.54 6.32
N SER A 160 -5.14 -14.26 5.15
CA SER A 160 -6.60 -14.03 5.03
C SER A 160 -7.43 -15.26 5.41
N LEU A 161 -6.83 -16.46 5.38
CA LEU A 161 -7.43 -17.73 5.77
C LEU A 161 -7.41 -17.95 7.30
N MET A 162 -6.76 -17.05 8.04
CA MET A 162 -6.48 -17.17 9.47
C MET A 162 -7.19 -16.08 10.28
N CYS A 163 -6.84 -15.92 11.56
CA CYS A 163 -7.40 -14.84 12.37
C CYS A 163 -6.85 -13.45 11.95
N PRO A 164 -7.67 -12.37 12.07
CA PRO A 164 -7.26 -11.01 11.69
C PRO A 164 -5.99 -10.51 12.40
N ASP A 165 -5.74 -10.96 13.62
CA ASP A 165 -4.57 -10.55 14.41
C ASP A 165 -3.23 -10.88 13.70
N PHE A 166 -3.20 -11.94 12.90
CA PHE A 166 -2.00 -12.31 12.16
C PHE A 166 -1.76 -11.36 10.99
N MET A 167 -2.82 -11.01 10.26
CA MET A 167 -2.78 -9.99 9.20
C MET A 167 -2.35 -8.64 9.76
N GLN A 168 -2.96 -8.21 10.86
CA GLN A 168 -2.61 -6.95 11.54
C GLN A 168 -1.15 -6.95 11.98
N SER A 169 -0.66 -8.04 12.56
CA SER A 169 0.74 -8.15 12.99
C SER A 169 1.70 -8.07 11.80
N PHE A 170 1.38 -8.73 10.69
CA PHE A 170 2.17 -8.65 9.45
C PHE A 170 2.23 -7.22 8.89
N LEU A 171 1.08 -6.55 8.77
CA LEU A 171 0.99 -5.17 8.29
C LEU A 171 1.70 -4.18 9.24
N ALA A 172 1.63 -4.40 10.55
CA ALA A 172 2.39 -3.62 11.54
C ALA A 172 3.91 -3.80 11.34
N GLY A 173 4.36 -5.00 10.98
CA GLY A 173 5.74 -5.28 10.58
C GLY A 173 6.18 -4.46 9.36
N LEU A 174 5.36 -4.44 8.29
CA LEU A 174 5.62 -3.61 7.10
C LEU A 174 5.80 -2.14 7.49
N ALA A 175 4.87 -1.59 8.27
CA ALA A 175 4.92 -0.19 8.71
C ALA A 175 6.17 0.12 9.55
N ALA A 176 6.61 -0.82 10.38
CA ALA A 176 7.80 -0.66 11.23
C ALA A 176 9.13 -0.69 10.44
N ALA A 177 9.16 -1.27 9.24
CA ALA A 177 10.39 -1.47 8.47
C ALA A 177 11.12 -0.15 8.12
N GLY A 178 10.37 0.89 7.77
CA GLY A 178 10.94 2.21 7.45
C GLY A 178 11.54 2.91 8.67
N ALA A 179 10.90 2.80 9.84
CA ALA A 179 11.39 3.33 11.10
C ALA A 179 12.68 2.59 11.54
N LEU A 180 12.68 1.26 11.46
CA LEU A 180 13.85 0.44 11.76
C LEU A 180 15.02 0.78 10.84
N SER A 181 14.78 0.87 9.53
CA SER A 181 15.79 1.22 8.52
C SER A 181 16.41 2.58 8.80
N SER A 182 15.59 3.57 9.14
CA SER A 182 16.03 4.92 9.49
C SER A 182 16.88 4.93 10.77
N ALA A 183 16.44 4.23 11.82
CA ALA A 183 17.17 4.12 13.08
C ALA A 183 18.53 3.44 12.89
N LEU A 184 18.56 2.29 12.19
CA LEU A 184 19.79 1.59 11.84
C LEU A 184 20.73 2.47 11.01
N ARG A 185 20.19 3.30 10.09
CA ARG A 185 21.02 4.23 9.32
C ARG A 185 21.65 5.32 10.17
N LEU A 186 20.91 5.88 11.13
CA LEU A 186 21.46 6.87 12.07
C LEU A 186 22.57 6.25 12.93
N ILE A 187 22.33 5.06 13.47
CA ILE A 187 23.32 4.32 14.27
C ILE A 187 24.58 4.04 13.45
N THR A 188 24.45 3.53 12.22
CA THR A 188 25.60 3.23 11.37
C THR A 188 26.38 4.47 10.97
N LYS A 189 25.70 5.60 10.72
CA LYS A 189 26.38 6.89 10.49
C LYS A 189 27.17 7.34 11.71
N ALA A 190 26.56 7.32 12.89
CA ALA A 190 27.20 7.71 14.14
C ALA A 190 28.40 6.80 14.47
N ALA A 191 28.26 5.48 14.26
CA ALA A 191 29.32 4.50 14.53
C ALA A 191 30.55 4.68 13.64
N PHE A 192 30.38 5.15 12.40
CA PHE A 192 31.47 5.25 11.42
C PHE A 192 31.87 6.69 11.07
N GLU A 193 31.31 7.72 11.71
CA GLU A 193 31.57 9.13 11.41
C GLU A 193 33.06 9.48 11.42
N LYS A 194 33.82 8.95 12.39
CA LYS A 194 35.26 9.20 12.54
C LYS A 194 36.15 8.23 11.75
N SER A 195 35.57 7.32 10.96
CA SER A 195 36.32 6.31 10.22
C SER A 195 36.65 6.76 8.80
N ALA A 196 37.86 6.44 8.32
CA ALA A 196 38.17 6.53 6.90
C ALA A 196 37.22 5.63 6.09
N ASN A 197 36.58 6.19 5.06
CA ASN A 197 35.49 5.57 4.30
C ASN A 197 34.27 5.17 5.15
N GLY A 198 33.98 5.91 6.21
CA GLY A 198 32.91 5.61 7.16
C GLY A 198 31.52 5.45 6.52
N LEU A 199 31.20 6.25 5.50
CA LEU A 199 29.93 6.15 4.78
C LEU A 199 29.73 4.76 4.15
N ARG A 200 30.74 4.24 3.45
CA ARG A 200 30.71 2.93 2.80
C ARG A 200 30.65 1.81 3.84
N LYS A 201 31.47 1.88 4.90
CA LYS A 201 31.43 0.90 6.00
C LYS A 201 30.05 0.84 6.67
N GLY A 202 29.44 2.00 6.90
CA GLY A 202 28.08 2.09 7.45
C GLY A 202 27.04 1.46 6.53
N VAL A 203 27.13 1.70 5.22
CA VAL A 203 26.24 1.05 4.23
C VAL A 203 26.45 -0.45 4.18
N MET A 204 27.69 -0.92 4.18
CA MET A 204 28.01 -2.35 4.17
C MET A 204 27.48 -3.07 5.41
N LEU A 205 27.67 -2.49 6.61
CA LEU A 205 27.09 -3.04 7.82
C LEU A 205 25.56 -3.06 7.76
N PHE A 206 24.96 -1.98 7.26
CA PHE A 206 23.50 -1.87 7.16
C PHE A 206 22.89 -2.90 6.20
N LEU A 207 23.49 -3.08 5.02
CA LEU A 207 23.09 -4.10 4.05
C LEU A 207 23.33 -5.53 4.59
N ALA A 208 24.39 -5.75 5.37
CA ALA A 208 24.64 -7.04 6.03
C ALA A 208 23.56 -7.38 7.07
N ILE A 209 23.15 -6.39 7.88
CA ILE A 209 22.04 -6.55 8.82
C ILE A 209 20.75 -6.88 8.06
N SER A 210 20.43 -6.15 6.99
CA SER A 210 19.25 -6.47 6.16
C SER A 210 19.30 -7.88 5.59
N THR A 211 20.44 -8.28 5.02
CA THR A 211 20.63 -9.64 4.45
C THR A 211 20.41 -10.73 5.50
N PHE A 212 20.86 -10.50 6.75
CA PHE A 212 20.60 -11.42 7.86
C PHE A 212 19.11 -11.48 8.22
N PHE A 213 18.42 -10.34 8.24
CA PHE A 213 16.96 -10.30 8.46
C PHE A 213 16.20 -11.08 7.38
N GLU A 214 16.57 -10.93 6.10
CA GLU A 214 15.93 -11.69 5.02
C GLU A 214 16.15 -13.20 5.17
N PHE A 215 17.37 -13.61 5.55
CA PHE A 215 17.66 -15.01 5.85
C PHE A 215 16.81 -15.53 7.02
N LEU A 216 16.65 -14.73 8.08
CA LEU A 216 15.78 -15.06 9.19
C LEU A 216 14.32 -15.25 8.73
N CYS A 217 13.81 -14.41 7.82
CA CYS A 217 12.47 -14.56 7.26
C CYS A 217 12.29 -15.86 6.48
N ILE A 218 13.29 -16.27 5.68
CA ILE A 218 13.29 -17.59 5.02
C ILE A 218 13.16 -18.70 6.06
N PHE A 219 14.00 -18.66 7.11
CA PHE A 219 13.99 -19.68 8.15
C PHE A 219 12.66 -19.73 8.90
N LEU A 220 12.14 -18.57 9.33
CA LEU A 220 10.88 -18.45 10.04
C LEU A 220 9.72 -18.97 9.20
N TYR A 221 9.59 -18.55 7.94
CA TYR A 221 8.49 -18.96 7.08
C TYR A 221 8.60 -20.44 6.67
N ALA A 222 9.80 -20.93 6.34
CA ALA A 222 9.96 -22.30 5.84
C ALA A 222 9.85 -23.37 6.94
N TYR A 223 10.35 -23.09 8.15
CA TYR A 223 10.53 -24.11 9.19
C TYR A 223 9.72 -23.88 10.47
N ILE A 224 9.47 -22.62 10.86
CA ILE A 224 8.79 -22.31 12.13
C ILE A 224 7.29 -22.12 11.91
N PHE A 225 6.90 -21.21 11.03
CA PHE A 225 5.52 -20.80 10.80
C PHE A 225 4.58 -21.99 10.47
N PRO A 226 4.92 -22.94 9.57
CA PRO A 226 4.05 -24.06 9.23
C PRO A 226 3.88 -25.07 10.37
N LYS A 227 4.80 -25.07 11.34
CA LYS A 227 4.77 -26.01 12.47
C LYS A 227 3.93 -25.53 13.64
N LEU A 228 3.47 -24.28 13.63
CA LEU A 228 2.66 -23.71 14.71
C LEU A 228 1.27 -24.36 14.75
N PRO A 229 0.79 -24.85 15.92
CA PRO A 229 -0.49 -25.55 16.02
C PRO A 229 -1.68 -24.74 15.47
N ILE A 230 -1.74 -23.44 15.79
CA ILE A 230 -2.78 -22.53 15.30
C ILE A 230 -2.73 -22.35 13.77
N VAL A 231 -1.53 -22.29 13.18
CA VAL A 231 -1.36 -22.17 11.72
C VAL A 231 -1.76 -23.47 11.03
N LYS A 232 -1.37 -24.63 11.58
CA LYS A 232 -1.81 -25.95 11.09
C LYS A 232 -3.33 -26.08 11.09
N TYR A 233 -3.98 -25.63 12.15
CA TYR A 233 -5.44 -25.64 12.27
C TYR A 233 -6.10 -24.84 11.13
N TYR A 234 -5.73 -23.58 10.93
CA TYR A 234 -6.33 -22.74 9.89
C TYR A 234 -6.06 -23.27 8.47
N ARG A 235 -4.85 -23.77 8.21
CA ARG A 235 -4.52 -24.36 6.90
C ARG A 235 -5.27 -25.66 6.63
N THR A 236 -5.50 -26.48 7.65
CA THR A 236 -6.33 -27.70 7.52
C THR A 236 -7.80 -27.33 7.28
N LYS A 237 -8.32 -26.31 7.99
CA LYS A 237 -9.65 -25.78 7.76
C LYS A 237 -9.82 -25.25 6.33
N ALA A 238 -8.89 -24.43 5.85
CA ALA A 238 -8.91 -23.91 4.49
C ALA A 238 -8.87 -25.03 3.42
N ALA A 239 -8.11 -26.09 3.65
CA ALA A 239 -8.09 -27.25 2.76
C ALA A 239 -9.44 -28.00 2.74
N SER A 240 -10.10 -28.14 3.90
CA SER A 240 -11.45 -28.74 3.97
C SER A 240 -12.52 -27.89 3.28
N GLU A 241 -12.31 -26.57 3.19
CA GLU A 241 -13.17 -25.63 2.45
C GLU A 241 -12.80 -25.55 0.95
N GLY A 242 -11.91 -26.43 0.46
CA GLY A 242 -11.56 -26.57 -0.95
C GLY A 242 -10.38 -25.72 -1.43
N SER A 243 -9.67 -25.02 -0.54
CA SER A 243 -8.48 -24.25 -0.91
C SER A 243 -7.30 -25.15 -1.31
N LYS A 244 -6.81 -24.98 -2.54
CA LYS A 244 -5.65 -25.72 -3.07
C LYS A 244 -4.32 -25.06 -2.74
N THR A 245 -4.31 -23.80 -2.30
CA THR A 245 -3.08 -23.01 -2.12
C THR A 245 -2.25 -23.43 -0.90
N VAL A 246 -2.87 -24.10 0.06
CA VAL A 246 -2.26 -24.54 1.33
C VAL A 246 -1.67 -25.95 1.28
N SER A 247 -1.67 -26.60 0.10
CA SER A 247 -1.31 -28.01 -0.03
C SER A 247 0.18 -28.27 0.32
N ALA A 248 1.08 -27.45 -0.21
CA ALA A 248 2.51 -27.53 0.09
C ALA A 248 2.82 -27.18 1.56
N ASP A 249 1.99 -26.35 2.19
CA ASP A 249 2.12 -25.96 3.59
C ASP A 249 1.72 -27.08 4.56
N LEU A 250 0.66 -27.82 4.25
CA LEU A 250 0.25 -28.99 5.03
C LEU A 250 1.31 -30.10 4.97
N ALA A 251 1.88 -30.34 3.78
CA ALA A 251 2.99 -31.26 3.63
C ALA A 251 4.21 -30.85 4.49
N ALA A 252 4.57 -29.56 4.48
CA ALA A 252 5.66 -29.03 5.31
C ALA A 252 5.37 -29.10 6.83
N ALA A 253 4.10 -29.09 7.21
CA ALA A 253 3.64 -29.28 8.58
C ALA A 253 3.63 -30.76 9.03
N GLY A 254 3.89 -31.70 8.11
CA GLY A 254 3.83 -33.15 8.35
C GLY A 254 2.40 -33.72 8.32
N ILE A 255 1.45 -33.01 7.72
CA ILE A 255 0.06 -33.45 7.58
C ILE A 255 -0.13 -33.97 6.16
N GLN A 256 -0.41 -35.28 6.02
CA GLN A 256 -0.85 -35.82 4.74
C GLN A 256 -2.35 -35.58 4.58
N THR A 257 -2.73 -34.89 3.53
CA THR A 257 -4.13 -34.82 3.11
C THR A 257 -4.47 -36.20 2.56
N GLU A 258 -5.24 -37.01 3.30
CA GLU A 258 -5.86 -38.19 2.68
C GLU A 258 -6.67 -37.67 1.49
N GLY A 259 -6.31 -38.13 0.29
CA GLY A 259 -7.04 -37.76 -0.91
C GLY A 259 -8.51 -38.02 -0.65
N SER A 260 -9.32 -36.97 -0.76
CA SER A 260 -10.77 -37.05 -0.61
C SER A 260 -11.25 -38.17 -1.53
N LYS A 261 -11.56 -39.34 -0.95
CA LYS A 261 -12.24 -40.41 -1.68
C LYS A 261 -13.58 -39.82 -2.07
N GLY A 262 -13.85 -39.79 -3.37
CA GLY A 262 -15.15 -39.41 -3.90
C GLY A 262 -16.24 -40.20 -3.18
N GLY A 263 -17.05 -39.48 -2.42
CA GLY A 263 -18.41 -39.87 -2.07
C GLY A 263 -19.32 -38.95 -2.87
N GLU A 264 -20.08 -39.55 -3.78
CA GLU A 264 -21.21 -38.93 -4.45
C GLU A 264 -22.28 -38.51 -3.41
N ASP A 265 -23.03 -37.47 -3.77
CA ASP A 265 -24.21 -36.91 -3.11
C ASP A 265 -24.00 -36.05 -1.85
N ASP A 266 -23.78 -34.75 -2.06
CA ASP A 266 -24.79 -33.76 -1.66
C ASP A 266 -24.67 -32.46 -2.48
N ASP A 267 -25.77 -32.05 -3.08
CA ASP A 267 -25.96 -30.85 -3.91
C ASP A 267 -25.85 -29.55 -3.08
N GLN A 268 -24.63 -29.21 -2.66
CA GLN A 268 -24.25 -27.83 -2.39
C GLN A 268 -22.99 -27.52 -3.17
N GLN A 269 -23.19 -27.23 -4.46
CA GLN A 269 -22.18 -26.59 -5.28
C GLN A 269 -21.93 -25.19 -4.72
N GLN A 270 -21.07 -25.12 -3.70
CA GLN A 270 -20.58 -23.90 -3.09
C GLN A 270 -20.07 -23.02 -4.24
N GLN A 271 -20.82 -21.96 -4.55
CA GLN A 271 -20.61 -21.14 -5.74
C GLN A 271 -19.24 -20.47 -5.65
N ILE A 272 -18.22 -21.09 -6.26
CA ILE A 272 -16.89 -20.49 -6.36
C ILE A 272 -17.03 -19.26 -7.25
N LEU A 273 -16.98 -18.08 -6.63
CA LEU A 273 -17.10 -16.80 -7.32
C LEU A 273 -15.96 -16.62 -8.33
N SER A 274 -16.30 -16.14 -9.53
CA SER A 274 -15.29 -15.71 -10.51
C SER A 274 -14.51 -14.50 -9.97
N LYS A 275 -13.24 -14.33 -10.37
CA LYS A 275 -12.41 -13.18 -9.98
C LYS A 275 -13.07 -11.83 -10.27
N LYS A 276 -13.82 -11.74 -11.37
CA LYS A 276 -14.61 -10.55 -11.69
C LYS A 276 -15.72 -10.32 -10.67
N GLN A 277 -16.42 -11.38 -10.27
CA GLN A 277 -17.48 -11.29 -9.26
C GLN A 277 -16.90 -10.94 -7.88
N LEU A 278 -15.77 -11.53 -7.50
CA LEU A 278 -15.04 -11.14 -6.27
C LEU A 278 -14.65 -9.66 -6.29
N LEU A 279 -14.09 -9.18 -7.41
CA LEU A 279 -13.70 -7.77 -7.54
C LEU A 279 -14.92 -6.83 -7.49
N PHE A 280 -16.03 -7.19 -8.13
CA PHE A 280 -17.26 -6.39 -8.09
C PHE A 280 -17.94 -6.43 -6.72
N GLN A 281 -17.93 -7.57 -6.02
CA GLN A 281 -18.54 -7.71 -4.70
C GLN A 281 -17.70 -7.09 -3.58
N ASN A 282 -16.39 -6.93 -3.78
CA ASN A 282 -15.47 -6.27 -2.84
C ASN A 282 -14.99 -4.90 -3.35
N ILE A 283 -15.66 -4.35 -4.37
CA ILE A 283 -15.29 -3.04 -4.91
C ILE A 283 -15.51 -1.96 -3.86
N ASP A 284 -16.48 -2.14 -2.97
CA ASP A 284 -16.72 -1.34 -1.78
C ASP A 284 -15.52 -1.32 -0.83
N TYR A 285 -14.85 -2.44 -0.57
CA TYR A 285 -13.60 -2.46 0.22
C TYR A 285 -12.41 -1.85 -0.53
N ALA A 286 -12.33 -2.03 -1.86
CA ALA A 286 -11.35 -1.30 -2.67
C ALA A 286 -11.67 0.21 -2.70
N LEU A 287 -12.95 0.55 -2.57
CA LEU A 287 -13.48 1.89 -2.42
C LEU A 287 -13.50 2.33 -0.96
N ASP A 288 -13.17 1.54 0.07
CA ASP A 288 -12.85 2.03 1.43
C ASP A 288 -11.48 2.73 1.42
N LEU A 289 -10.67 2.44 0.39
CA LEU A 289 -9.64 3.33 -0.13
C LEU A 289 -10.23 4.58 -0.83
N TYR A 290 -11.47 4.95 -0.53
CA TYR A 290 -12.27 6.00 -1.16
C TYR A 290 -11.50 7.30 -1.21
N ALA A 291 -10.91 7.64 -0.06
CA ALA A 291 -10.14 8.86 0.12
C ALA A 291 -8.97 8.90 -0.86
N LEU A 292 -8.29 7.77 -1.10
CA LEU A 292 -7.21 7.71 -2.09
C LEU A 292 -7.71 7.86 -3.52
N VAL A 293 -8.87 7.30 -3.87
CA VAL A 293 -9.50 7.54 -5.18
C VAL A 293 -9.86 9.01 -5.35
N LEU A 294 -10.48 9.64 -4.35
CA LEU A 294 -10.83 11.06 -4.39
C LEU A 294 -9.58 11.94 -4.50
N ILE A 295 -8.55 11.68 -3.70
CA ILE A 295 -7.26 12.40 -3.76
C ILE A 295 -6.60 12.21 -5.13
N ALA A 296 -6.57 11.00 -5.67
CA ALA A 296 -5.99 10.73 -6.99
C ALA A 296 -6.74 11.47 -8.10
N MET A 297 -8.07 11.40 -8.09
CA MET A 297 -8.91 12.08 -9.09
C MET A 297 -8.76 13.60 -9.03
N TYR A 298 -8.72 14.19 -7.83
CA TYR A 298 -8.41 15.62 -7.66
C TYR A 298 -7.07 15.98 -8.30
N ASN A 299 -6.01 15.25 -7.96
CA ASN A 299 -4.65 15.56 -8.42
C ASN A 299 -4.46 15.36 -9.93
N VAL A 300 -5.06 14.31 -10.51
CA VAL A 300 -5.00 14.06 -11.95
C VAL A 300 -5.66 15.19 -12.73
N TRP A 301 -6.87 15.59 -12.34
CA TRP A 301 -7.58 16.67 -13.03
C TRP A 301 -6.98 18.05 -12.76
N ASP A 302 -6.44 18.31 -11.56
CA ASP A 302 -5.64 19.50 -11.27
C ASP A 302 -4.41 19.57 -12.18
N LEU A 303 -3.68 18.47 -12.35
CA LEU A 303 -2.53 18.41 -13.26
C LEU A 303 -2.93 18.67 -14.72
N ILE A 304 -3.92 17.95 -15.25
CA ILE A 304 -4.39 18.10 -16.64
C ILE A 304 -4.83 19.55 -16.89
N SER A 305 -5.59 20.12 -15.95
CA SER A 305 -6.18 21.45 -16.11
C SER A 305 -5.17 22.59 -16.11
N ARG A 306 -4.00 22.42 -15.50
CA ARG A 306 -2.90 23.40 -15.54
C ARG A 306 -2.34 23.60 -16.95
N TYR A 307 -2.49 22.61 -17.84
CA TYR A 307 -2.04 22.69 -19.22
C TYR A 307 -3.11 23.21 -20.18
N ILE A 308 -4.40 23.23 -19.80
CA ILE A 308 -5.48 23.76 -20.64
C ILE A 308 -5.21 25.22 -21.09
N PRO A 309 -4.74 26.14 -20.22
CA PRO A 309 -4.45 27.53 -20.61
C PRO A 309 -3.33 27.71 -21.63
N VAL A 310 -2.55 26.66 -21.94
CA VAL A 310 -1.57 26.68 -23.04
C VAL A 310 -2.28 26.83 -24.38
N VAL A 311 -3.49 26.29 -24.51
CA VAL A 311 -4.37 26.53 -25.65
C VAL A 311 -5.04 27.89 -25.47
N GLU A 312 -4.50 28.93 -26.12
CA GLU A 312 -4.90 30.33 -25.95
C GLU A 312 -6.42 30.59 -26.14
N CYS A 313 -7.10 29.79 -26.98
CA CYS A 313 -8.55 29.90 -27.19
C CYS A 313 -9.37 29.47 -25.96
N LEU A 314 -8.84 28.57 -25.13
CA LEU A 314 -9.49 28.05 -23.93
C LEU A 314 -9.09 28.85 -22.68
N LYS A 315 -8.27 29.90 -22.81
CA LYS A 315 -7.76 30.68 -21.68
C LYS A 315 -8.66 31.87 -21.36
N ILE A 316 -9.17 31.95 -20.13
CA ILE A 316 -9.87 33.16 -19.67
C ILE A 316 -8.86 34.26 -19.35
N LYS A 317 -8.89 35.34 -20.14
CA LYS A 317 -8.05 36.54 -19.95
C LYS A 317 -8.78 37.68 -19.20
N SER A 318 -10.11 37.62 -19.13
CA SER A 318 -10.92 38.66 -18.51
C SER A 318 -10.84 38.59 -16.99
N ARG A 319 -10.43 39.69 -16.34
CA ARG A 319 -10.41 39.82 -14.88
C ARG A 319 -11.79 39.57 -14.25
N LYS A 320 -12.85 40.12 -14.87
CA LYS A 320 -14.24 39.89 -14.41
C LYS A 320 -14.66 38.44 -14.58
N GLY A 321 -14.25 37.80 -15.68
CA GLY A 321 -14.52 36.38 -15.94
C GLY A 321 -13.84 35.46 -14.93
N LEU A 322 -12.57 35.72 -14.61
CA LEU A 322 -11.83 34.97 -13.58
C LEU A 322 -12.45 35.13 -12.20
N MET A 323 -12.82 36.36 -11.82
CA MET A 323 -13.48 36.62 -10.55
C MET A 323 -14.81 35.87 -10.43
N LEU A 324 -15.65 35.92 -11.47
CA LEU A 324 -16.92 35.20 -11.49
C LEU A 324 -16.72 33.68 -11.42
N ALA A 325 -15.75 33.13 -12.16
CA ALA A 325 -15.46 31.71 -12.14
C ALA A 325 -14.94 31.25 -10.76
N VAL A 326 -14.05 32.02 -10.11
CA VAL A 326 -13.57 31.73 -8.76
C VAL A 326 -14.71 31.78 -7.74
N LEU A 327 -15.57 32.81 -7.79
CA LEU A 327 -16.71 32.93 -6.88
C LEU A 327 -17.75 31.81 -7.10
N SER A 328 -17.93 31.35 -8.33
CA SER A 328 -18.85 30.24 -8.61
C SER A 328 -18.44 28.92 -7.93
N ARG A 329 -17.15 28.74 -7.58
CA ARG A 329 -16.68 27.55 -6.85
C ARG A 329 -17.27 27.42 -5.45
N PHE A 330 -17.80 28.48 -4.85
CA PHE A 330 -18.55 28.37 -3.59
C PHE A 330 -19.81 27.49 -3.73
N LEU A 331 -20.37 27.34 -4.95
CA LEU A 331 -21.48 26.41 -5.21
C LEU A 331 -21.09 24.94 -5.04
N LEU A 332 -19.78 24.62 -5.01
CA LEU A 332 -19.33 23.26 -4.73
C LEU A 332 -19.57 22.86 -3.29
N ILE A 333 -19.60 23.79 -2.33
CA ILE A 333 -19.86 23.49 -0.92
C ILE A 333 -21.25 22.83 -0.73
N PRO A 334 -22.37 23.44 -1.16
CA PRO A 334 -23.67 22.79 -1.07
C PRO A 334 -23.78 21.54 -1.97
N ALA A 335 -23.07 21.49 -3.10
CA ALA A 335 -23.05 20.31 -3.97
C ALA A 335 -22.37 19.10 -3.29
N PHE A 336 -21.22 19.33 -2.63
CA PHE A 336 -20.53 18.32 -1.83
C PHE A 336 -21.40 17.86 -0.65
N TYR A 337 -22.03 18.79 0.06
CA TYR A 337 -22.93 18.47 1.18
C TYR A 337 -24.12 17.61 0.72
N PHE A 338 -24.78 17.99 -0.39
CA PHE A 338 -25.91 17.24 -0.94
C PHE A 338 -25.47 15.86 -1.43
N THR A 339 -24.32 15.77 -2.09
CA THR A 339 -23.79 14.50 -2.61
C THR A 339 -23.33 13.57 -1.49
N ALA A 340 -22.78 14.10 -0.40
CA ALA A 340 -22.44 13.31 0.77
C ALA A 340 -23.68 12.67 1.43
N LYS A 341 -24.83 13.35 1.38
CA LYS A 341 -26.06 12.91 2.03
C LYS A 341 -26.96 12.04 1.15
N TYR A 342 -27.00 12.31 -0.16
CA TYR A 342 -27.96 11.69 -1.09
C TYR A 342 -27.33 11.14 -2.37
N GLY A 343 -26.05 11.44 -2.62
CA GLY A 343 -25.36 11.04 -3.84
C GLY A 343 -24.70 9.68 -3.73
N SER A 344 -24.57 8.99 -4.86
CA SER A 344 -23.72 7.80 -4.95
C SER A 344 -22.23 8.18 -5.00
N GLN A 345 -21.36 7.21 -4.73
CA GLN A 345 -19.90 7.41 -4.76
C GLN A 345 -19.38 8.00 -6.09
N GLY A 346 -20.01 7.64 -7.21
CA GLY A 346 -19.65 8.18 -8.53
C GLY A 346 -19.86 9.70 -8.65
N TRP A 347 -20.91 10.25 -8.02
CA TRP A 347 -21.17 11.69 -8.02
C TRP A 347 -20.14 12.46 -7.19
N MET A 348 -19.68 11.89 -6.08
CA MET A 348 -18.62 12.49 -5.27
C MET A 348 -17.30 12.50 -6.04
N ILE A 349 -16.95 11.40 -6.71
CA ILE A 349 -15.77 11.33 -7.58
C ILE A 349 -15.85 12.39 -8.69
N ALA A 350 -17.02 12.57 -9.30
CA ALA A 350 -17.24 13.60 -10.32
C ALA A 350 -17.06 15.02 -9.77
N LEU A 351 -17.60 15.32 -8.59
CA LEU A 351 -17.43 16.63 -7.94
C LEU A 351 -15.97 16.91 -7.55
N VAL A 352 -15.26 15.93 -7.00
CA VAL A 352 -13.83 16.06 -6.66
C VAL A 352 -12.98 16.23 -7.92
N SER A 353 -13.30 15.52 -8.99
CA SER A 353 -12.66 15.69 -10.31
C SER A 353 -12.86 17.10 -10.85
N PHE A 354 -14.09 17.62 -10.80
CA PHE A 354 -14.41 18.98 -11.22
C PHE A 354 -13.74 20.04 -10.32
N LEU A 355 -13.65 19.78 -9.01
CA LEU A 355 -12.92 20.62 -8.08
C LEU A 355 -11.44 20.70 -8.46
N GLY A 356 -10.79 19.57 -8.75
CA GLY A 356 -9.40 19.52 -9.23
C GLY A 356 -9.22 20.26 -10.56
N LEU A 357 -10.08 19.97 -11.55
CA LEU A 357 -10.07 20.61 -12.86
C LEU A 357 -10.17 22.14 -12.77
N THR A 358 -11.15 22.65 -12.00
CA THR A 358 -11.34 24.09 -11.84
C THR A 358 -10.24 24.73 -11.01
N ASN A 359 -9.62 23.99 -10.08
CA ASN A 359 -8.50 24.47 -9.29
C ASN A 359 -7.27 24.77 -10.15
N GLY A 360 -6.74 23.76 -10.83
CA GLY A 360 -5.53 23.91 -11.63
C GLY A 360 -5.71 24.93 -12.76
N TYR A 361 -6.83 24.87 -13.47
CA TYR A 361 -7.16 25.80 -14.56
C TYR A 361 -7.20 27.26 -14.11
N LEU A 362 -7.99 27.58 -13.07
CA LEU A 362 -8.17 28.97 -12.63
C LEU A 362 -6.91 29.51 -11.96
N THR A 363 -6.18 28.69 -11.20
CA THR A 363 -4.90 29.08 -10.59
C THR A 363 -3.89 29.50 -11.66
N VAL A 364 -3.74 28.73 -12.74
CA VAL A 364 -2.83 29.09 -13.85
C VAL A 364 -3.31 30.33 -14.58
N CYS A 365 -4.61 30.47 -14.86
CA CYS A 365 -5.12 31.67 -15.52
C CYS A 365 -4.88 32.93 -14.68
N VAL A 366 -5.13 32.89 -13.37
CA VAL A 366 -4.90 34.02 -12.46
C VAL A 366 -3.40 34.37 -12.40
N LEU A 367 -2.53 33.39 -12.14
CA LEU A 367 -1.07 33.60 -12.00
C LEU A 367 -0.40 34.08 -13.28
N THR A 368 -0.94 33.73 -14.45
CA THR A 368 -0.35 34.15 -15.73
C THR A 368 -0.93 35.44 -16.30
N GLU A 369 -2.16 35.82 -15.94
CA GLU A 369 -2.79 37.05 -16.45
C GLU A 369 -2.63 38.24 -15.50
N ALA A 370 -2.59 38.04 -14.18
CA ALA A 370 -2.53 39.15 -13.23
C ALA A 370 -1.25 40.03 -13.37
N PRO A 371 -0.04 39.48 -13.63
CA PRO A 371 1.17 40.30 -13.84
C PRO A 371 1.24 40.99 -15.20
N LYS A 372 0.35 40.69 -16.15
CA LYS A 372 0.39 41.33 -17.47
C LYS A 372 0.02 42.81 -17.38
N GLY A 373 0.77 43.63 -18.11
CA GLY A 373 0.59 45.09 -18.16
C GLY A 373 1.37 45.89 -17.11
N TYR A 374 2.13 45.22 -16.24
CA TYR A 374 3.02 45.84 -15.24
C TYR A 374 4.50 45.79 -15.67
N LYS A 375 5.34 46.65 -15.11
CA LYS A 375 6.79 46.65 -15.36
C LYS A 375 7.49 45.51 -14.60
N GLY A 376 8.68 45.09 -15.04
CA GLY A 376 9.41 43.95 -14.46
C GLY A 376 9.50 43.92 -12.92
N PRO A 377 9.89 45.02 -12.24
CA PRO A 377 9.92 45.06 -10.78
C PRO A 377 8.53 44.89 -10.13
N GLU A 378 7.50 45.48 -10.73
CA GLU A 378 6.10 45.40 -10.28
C GLU A 378 5.55 43.98 -10.50
N GLN A 379 5.91 43.32 -11.60
CA GLN A 379 5.54 41.92 -11.86
C GLN A 379 6.13 40.97 -10.83
N ASN A 380 7.39 41.18 -10.44
CA ASN A 380 8.04 40.38 -9.41
C ASN A 380 7.38 40.58 -8.04
N ALA A 381 7.11 41.83 -7.67
CA ALA A 381 6.40 42.16 -6.43
C ALA A 381 4.98 41.57 -6.41
N LEU A 382 4.25 41.65 -7.53
CA LEU A 382 2.93 41.09 -7.67
C LEU A 382 2.95 39.56 -7.57
N GLY A 383 3.94 38.89 -8.18
CA GLY A 383 4.12 37.44 -8.05
C GLY A 383 4.24 36.99 -6.60
N ASN A 384 5.07 37.69 -5.80
CA ASN A 384 5.19 37.42 -4.37
C ASN A 384 3.89 37.66 -3.60
N LEU A 385 3.18 38.76 -3.92
CA LEU A 385 1.89 39.07 -3.31
C LEU A 385 0.83 37.99 -3.62
N MET A 386 0.82 37.46 -4.85
CA MET A 386 -0.08 36.40 -5.23
C MET A 386 0.21 35.08 -4.50
N VAL A 387 1.48 34.73 -4.32
CA VAL A 387 1.86 33.55 -3.51
C VAL A 387 1.48 33.75 -2.04
N LEU A 388 1.66 34.96 -1.49
CA LEU A 388 1.21 35.28 -0.13
C LEU A 388 -0.31 35.06 0.03
N PHE A 389 -1.13 35.56 -0.90
CA PHE A 389 -2.58 35.36 -0.86
C PHE A 389 -2.97 33.89 -1.07
N LEU A 390 -2.24 33.14 -1.90
CA LEU A 390 -2.46 31.71 -2.08
C LEU A 390 -2.21 30.95 -0.77
N LEU A 391 -1.09 31.20 -0.10
CA LEU A 391 -0.75 30.58 1.19
C LEU A 391 -1.74 31.00 2.28
N GLY A 392 -2.15 32.27 2.30
CA GLY A 392 -3.19 32.78 3.19
C GLY A 392 -4.52 32.05 2.99
N GLY A 393 -4.94 31.85 1.73
CA GLY A 393 -6.15 31.10 1.39
C GLY A 393 -6.09 29.63 1.82
N ILE A 394 -4.95 28.95 1.64
CA ILE A 394 -4.75 27.57 2.11
C ILE A 394 -4.87 27.52 3.64
N PHE A 395 -4.19 28.43 4.35
CA PHE A 395 -4.26 28.52 5.81
C PHE A 395 -5.68 28.77 6.31
N SER A 396 -6.39 29.75 5.73
CA SER A 396 -7.79 30.02 6.06
C SER A 396 -8.70 28.82 5.77
N GLY A 397 -8.48 28.11 4.66
CA GLY A 397 -9.22 26.89 4.33
C GLY A 397 -9.06 25.81 5.39
N VAL A 398 -7.82 25.53 5.82
CA VAL A 398 -7.55 24.58 6.92
C VAL A 398 -8.20 25.04 8.22
N ALA A 399 -8.07 26.32 8.59
CA ALA A 399 -8.66 26.84 9.82
C ALA A 399 -10.20 26.75 9.84
N LEU A 400 -10.87 27.02 8.71
CA LEU A 400 -12.31 26.90 8.57
C LEU A 400 -12.80 25.44 8.62
N ASP A 401 -12.02 24.50 8.07
CA ASP A 401 -12.29 23.06 8.16
C ASP A 401 -12.28 22.58 9.63
N TRP A 402 -11.28 23.01 10.41
CA TRP A 402 -11.22 22.74 11.85
C TRP A 402 -12.44 23.31 12.60
N LEU A 403 -12.86 24.54 12.27
CA LEU A 403 -14.04 25.16 12.89
C LEU A 403 -15.34 24.42 12.53
N TRP A 404 -15.44 23.89 11.31
CA TRP A 404 -16.57 23.08 10.87
C TRP A 404 -16.68 21.77 11.68
N LEU A 405 -15.55 21.11 11.95
CA LEU A 405 -15.49 19.87 12.73
C LEU A 405 -15.85 20.05 14.20
N ILE A 406 -15.52 21.19 14.81
CA ILE A 406 -15.86 21.50 16.21
C ILE A 406 -17.38 21.64 16.41
N GLY A 407 -18.12 22.01 15.36
CA GLY A 407 -19.58 22.19 15.40
C GLY A 407 -20.41 20.93 15.09
N SER A 408 -19.79 19.87 14.55
CA SER A 408 -20.48 18.61 14.25
C SER A 408 -20.41 17.64 15.43
N HIS A 409 -21.55 17.34 16.05
CA HIS A 409 -21.66 16.43 17.20
C HIS A 409 -21.51 14.93 16.88
N GLU A 410 -21.18 14.55 15.64
CA GLU A 410 -20.90 13.15 15.31
C GLU A 410 -19.41 12.87 15.52
N GLN A 411 -19.15 12.12 16.59
CA GLN A 411 -17.84 11.63 16.99
C GLN A 411 -17.29 10.65 15.94
N PHE A 412 -15.97 10.74 15.76
CA PHE A 412 -15.11 9.83 15.00
C PHE A 412 -15.40 8.34 15.20
#